data_AF-A0A0E3ZLI3-F1
#
_entry.id   AF-A0A0E3ZLI3-F1
#
_cell.length_a   1.000
_cell.length_b   1.000
_cell.length_c   1.000
_cell.angle_alpha   90.00
_cell.angle_beta   90.00
_cell.angle_gamma   90.00
#
_symmetry.space_group_name_H-M   'P 1'
#
loop_
_entity.id
_entity.type
_entity.pdbx_description
1 polymer ?
#
loop_
_entity_poly.entity_id
_entity_poly.type
_entity_poly.pdbx_seq_one_letter_code
_entity_poly.pdbx_strand_id
1 'polypeptide(L)'
;MQPLQDEVNIFPSKERLNPILERFKQSSFQPDIQSYVTLDAKIYEDKTYWLELHAKYFGTEMEIFLHKHHGELDEAMKYLKSLNQLTGDMMDFIKRHDLRTPIEQY
;
A
#
# COMPACT_ATOMS: atom_id res chain seq x y z
N MET A 1 21.04 46.51 -36.41
CA MET A 1 20.23 45.30 -36.24
C MET A 1 21.04 44.34 -35.38
N GLN A 2 20.59 44.07 -34.15
CA GLN A 2 21.22 43.10 -33.25
C GLN A 2 20.84 41.67 -33.69
N PRO A 3 21.71 40.66 -33.56
CA PRO A 3 21.31 39.28 -33.72
C PRO A 3 20.52 38.83 -32.48
N LEU A 4 19.38 38.19 -32.73
CA LEU A 4 18.59 37.48 -31.73
C LEU A 4 19.48 36.44 -31.04
N GLN A 5 19.63 36.57 -29.72
CA GLN A 5 20.24 35.53 -28.90
C GLN A 5 19.29 34.34 -28.89
N ASP A 6 19.76 33.19 -29.38
CA ASP A 6 19.07 31.92 -29.19
C ASP A 6 18.93 31.68 -27.69
N GLU A 7 17.69 31.77 -27.19
CA GLU A 7 17.34 31.31 -25.85
C GLU A 7 17.64 29.81 -25.79
N VAL A 8 18.80 29.46 -25.24
CA VAL A 8 19.08 28.09 -24.82
C VAL A 8 18.00 27.72 -23.82
N ASN A 9 17.07 26.88 -24.26
CA ASN A 9 16.02 26.32 -23.42
C ASN A 9 16.70 25.35 -22.43
N ILE A 10 17.21 25.91 -21.32
CA ILE A 10 17.75 25.14 -20.21
C ILE A 10 16.53 24.51 -19.52
N PHE A 11 16.07 23.38 -20.04
CA PHE A 11 15.20 22.51 -19.26
C PHE A 11 15.95 22.22 -17.95
N PRO A 12 15.36 22.52 -16.77
CA PRO A 12 15.98 22.14 -15.51
C PRO A 12 16.24 20.65 -15.61
N SER A 13 17.50 20.25 -15.38
CA SER A 13 17.95 18.87 -15.50
C SER A 13 16.88 17.97 -14.91
N LYS A 14 16.26 17.10 -15.73
CA LYS A 14 15.29 16.10 -15.25
C LYS A 14 15.88 15.51 -13.98
N GLU A 15 15.30 15.82 -12.82
CA GLU A 15 15.70 15.19 -11.57
C GLU A 15 15.73 13.69 -11.87
N ARG A 16 16.93 13.10 -11.75
CA ARG A 16 17.07 11.67 -12.05
C ARG A 16 16.16 10.96 -11.08
N LEU A 17 15.11 10.33 -11.60
CA LEU A 17 14.24 9.49 -10.81
C LEU A 17 15.13 8.47 -10.11
N ASN A 18 15.03 8.42 -8.79
CA ASN A 18 15.77 7.49 -7.98
C ASN A 18 15.39 6.05 -8.39
N PRO A 19 16.33 5.22 -8.87
CA PRO A 19 16.01 3.89 -9.35
C PRO A 19 15.46 2.99 -8.23
N ILE A 20 14.54 2.10 -8.60
CA ILE A 20 14.04 1.06 -7.70
C ILE A 20 15.10 -0.04 -7.61
N LEU A 21 15.64 -0.24 -6.41
CA LEU A 21 16.58 -1.32 -6.09
C LEU A 21 15.86 -2.67 -6.02
N GLU A 22 14.74 -2.70 -5.31
CA GLU A 22 13.94 -3.91 -5.11
C GLU A 22 12.46 -3.58 -5.14
N ARG A 23 11.67 -4.50 -5.71
CA ARG A 23 10.21 -4.42 -5.68
C ARG A 23 9.62 -5.75 -5.24
N PHE A 24 8.69 -5.68 -4.30
CA PHE A 24 7.85 -6.79 -3.90
C PHE A 24 6.39 -6.43 -4.16
N LYS A 25 5.68 -7.27 -4.90
CA LYS A 25 4.26 -7.08 -5.19
C LYS A 25 3.51 -8.38 -4.99
N GLN A 26 2.41 -8.32 -4.24
CA GLN A 26 1.52 -9.44 -4.01
C GLN A 26 0.06 -8.97 -4.03
N SER A 27 -0.84 -9.88 -4.39
CA SER A 27 -2.27 -9.58 -4.41
C SER A 27 -3.09 -10.85 -4.26
N SER A 28 -4.19 -10.77 -3.52
CA SER A 28 -5.25 -11.76 -3.49
C SER A 28 -6.53 -11.10 -3.99
N PHE A 29 -7.20 -11.72 -4.96
CA PHE A 29 -8.45 -11.22 -5.53
C PHE A 29 -9.53 -12.29 -5.38
N GLN A 30 -10.66 -11.93 -4.76
CA GLN A 30 -11.77 -12.82 -4.44
C GLN A 30 -13.07 -12.15 -4.95
N PRO A 31 -13.35 -12.28 -6.26
CA PRO A 31 -14.44 -11.54 -6.92
C PRO A 31 -15.83 -11.94 -6.41
N ASP A 32 -15.99 -13.19 -6.01
CA ASP A 32 -17.21 -13.77 -5.44
C ASP A 32 -17.70 -13.02 -4.20
N ILE A 33 -16.79 -12.42 -3.45
CA ILE A 33 -17.08 -11.60 -2.27
C ILE A 33 -16.70 -10.12 -2.45
N GLN A 34 -16.56 -9.65 -3.71
CA GLN A 34 -16.18 -8.27 -4.05
C GLN A 34 -14.98 -7.77 -3.23
N SER A 35 -13.96 -8.61 -3.08
CA SER A 35 -12.85 -8.37 -2.17
C SER A 35 -11.50 -8.46 -2.86
N TYR A 36 -10.55 -7.66 -2.40
CA TYR A 36 -9.15 -7.79 -2.75
C TYR A 36 -8.23 -7.31 -1.65
N VAL A 37 -7.01 -7.82 -1.65
CA VAL A 37 -5.89 -7.28 -0.87
C VAL A 37 -4.70 -7.17 -1.80
N THR A 38 -4.06 -6.00 -1.84
CA THR A 38 -2.83 -5.75 -2.61
C THR A 38 -1.75 -5.21 -1.69
N LEU A 39 -0.51 -5.64 -1.93
CA LEU A 39 0.69 -5.12 -1.30
C LEU A 39 1.69 -4.74 -2.42
N ASP A 40 2.10 -3.48 -2.47
CA ASP A 40 3.18 -2.98 -3.34
C ASP A 40 4.25 -2.33 -2.46
N ALA A 41 5.44 -2.91 -2.48
CA ALA A 41 6.59 -2.46 -1.70
C ALA A 41 7.76 -2.20 -2.66
N LYS A 42 8.41 -1.05 -2.51
CA LYS A 42 9.58 -0.64 -3.29
C LYS A 42 10.64 -0.11 -2.35
N ILE A 43 11.87 -0.53 -2.57
CA ILE A 43 13.07 0.05 -1.97
C ILE A 43 13.85 0.71 -3.09
N TYR A 44 14.31 1.93 -2.87
CA TYR A 44 15.09 2.67 -3.85
C TYR A 44 16.59 2.64 -3.52
N GLU A 45 17.44 2.98 -4.48
CA GLU A 45 18.90 2.92 -4.31
C GLU A 45 19.42 3.80 -3.17
N ASP A 46 18.82 4.97 -2.97
CA ASP A 46 19.13 5.89 -1.85
C ASP A 46 18.59 5.41 -0.47
N LYS A 47 18.05 4.19 -0.40
CA LYS A 47 17.44 3.57 0.80
C LYS A 47 16.13 4.20 1.25
N THR A 48 15.52 5.10 0.47
CA THR A 48 14.11 5.44 0.65
C THR A 48 13.22 4.25 0.26
N TYR A 49 11.96 4.29 0.69
CA TYR A 49 11.02 3.20 0.52
C TYR A 49 9.59 3.71 0.25
N TRP A 50 8.79 2.85 -0.38
CA TRP A 50 7.36 2.99 -0.57
C TRP A 50 6.70 1.68 -0.20
N LEU A 51 5.87 1.64 0.84
CA LEU A 51 5.13 0.44 1.22
C LEU A 51 3.64 0.76 1.27
N GLU A 52 2.85 0.03 0.51
CA GLU A 52 1.41 0.27 0.37
C GLU A 52 0.65 -1.04 0.47
N LEU A 53 -0.25 -1.13 1.43
CA LEU A 53 -1.23 -2.20 1.54
C LEU A 53 -2.62 -1.60 1.36
N HIS A 54 -3.39 -2.18 0.45
CA HIS A 54 -4.78 -1.81 0.23
C HIS A 54 -5.64 -3.07 0.30
N ALA A 55 -6.60 -3.08 1.21
CA ALA A 55 -7.62 -4.10 1.33
C ALA A 55 -9.01 -3.50 1.10
N LYS A 56 -9.82 -4.18 0.29
CA LYS A 56 -11.22 -3.85 0.06
C LYS A 56 -12.07 -5.10 0.25
N TYR A 57 -13.21 -4.95 0.91
CA TYR A 57 -14.25 -5.96 1.05
C TYR A 57 -15.61 -5.28 0.90
N PHE A 58 -16.34 -5.58 -0.19
CA PHE A 58 -17.58 -4.88 -0.55
C PHE A 58 -17.39 -3.34 -0.53
N GLY A 59 -18.12 -2.64 0.34
CA GLY A 59 -18.09 -1.19 0.52
C GLY A 59 -17.11 -0.72 1.59
N THR A 60 -16.32 -1.61 2.19
CA THR A 60 -15.34 -1.27 3.22
C THR A 60 -13.93 -1.38 2.67
N GLU A 61 -13.09 -0.42 3.04
CA GLU A 61 -11.70 -0.32 2.59
C GLU A 61 -10.76 -0.01 3.76
N MET A 62 -9.52 -0.44 3.63
CA MET A 62 -8.41 -0.14 4.53
C MET A 62 -7.17 0.10 3.67
N GLU A 63 -6.53 1.24 3.90
CA GLU A 63 -5.28 1.61 3.27
C GLU A 63 -4.21 1.84 4.34
N ILE A 64 -3.04 1.24 4.15
CA ILE A 64 -1.85 1.49 4.96
C ILE A 64 -0.76 1.93 4.02
N PHE A 65 -0.37 3.20 4.15
CA PHE A 65 0.68 3.79 3.34
C PHE A 65 1.85 4.25 4.21
N LEU A 66 3.00 3.60 4.05
CA LEU A 66 4.22 3.92 4.79
C LEU A 66 5.26 4.49 3.85
N HIS A 67 5.67 5.70 4.18
CA HIS A 67 6.72 6.44 3.51
C HIS A 67 7.54 7.17 4.57
N LYS A 68 8.73 7.67 4.23
CA LYS A 68 9.63 8.37 5.16
C LYS A 68 9.03 9.56 5.93
N HIS A 69 7.85 10.04 5.52
CA HIS A 69 7.14 11.16 6.15
C HIS A 69 5.99 10.73 7.08
N HIS A 70 5.67 9.43 7.17
CA HIS A 70 4.50 8.92 7.89
C HIS A 70 4.84 8.27 9.25
N GLY A 71 6.08 8.34 9.69
CA GLY A 71 6.54 7.82 10.97
C GLY A 71 7.76 6.89 10.85
N GLU A 72 8.27 6.46 11.99
CA GLU A 72 9.42 5.57 12.08
C GLU A 72 9.04 4.12 11.73
N LEU A 73 9.91 3.42 11.00
CA LEU A 73 9.65 2.04 10.58
C LEU A 73 9.42 1.08 11.77
N ASP A 74 10.10 1.30 12.89
CA ASP A 74 9.92 0.48 14.10
C ASP A 74 8.52 0.64 14.70
N GLU A 75 7.94 1.83 14.64
CA GLU A 75 6.57 2.09 15.09
C GLU A 75 5.56 1.48 14.13
N ALA A 76 5.78 1.64 12.82
CA ALA A 76 4.96 1.01 11.79
C ALA A 76 4.96 -0.52 11.93
N MET A 77 6.10 -1.13 12.24
CA MET A 77 6.20 -2.56 12.51
C MET A 77 5.39 -2.99 13.74
N LYS A 78 5.39 -2.20 14.82
CA LYS A 78 4.55 -2.48 16.01
C LYS A 78 3.06 -2.38 15.67
N TYR A 79 2.68 -1.37 14.90
CA TYR A 79 1.31 -1.20 14.40
C TYR A 79 0.86 -2.38 13.55
N LEU A 80 1.66 -2.77 12.54
CA LEU A 80 1.34 -3.91 11.66
C LEU A 80 1.26 -5.24 12.42
N LYS A 81 2.14 -5.47 13.41
CA LYS A 81 2.05 -6.64 14.29
C LYS A 81 0.75 -6.66 15.10
N SER A 82 0.36 -5.51 15.64
CA SER A 82 -0.89 -5.38 16.41
C SER A 82 -2.10 -5.60 15.52
N LEU A 83 -2.10 -5.05 14.30
CA LEU A 83 -3.15 -5.29 13.31
C LEU A 83 -3.28 -6.77 12.97
N ASN A 84 -2.16 -7.45 12.68
CA ASN A 84 -2.16 -8.89 12.40
C ASN A 84 -2.66 -9.74 13.57
N GLN A 85 -2.31 -9.37 14.81
CA GLN A 85 -2.82 -10.07 15.99
C GLN A 85 -4.34 -9.89 16.13
N LEU A 86 -4.83 -8.64 16.04
CA LEU A 86 -6.25 -8.34 16.22
C LEU A 86 -7.13 -8.92 15.11
N THR A 87 -6.63 -9.00 13.87
CA THR A 87 -7.34 -9.70 12.78
C THR A 87 -7.41 -11.21 13.05
N GLY A 88 -6.35 -11.81 13.58
CA GLY A 88 -6.34 -13.18 14.10
C GLY A 88 -7.40 -13.41 15.18
N ASP A 89 -7.39 -12.57 16.22
CA ASP A 89 -8.32 -12.65 17.33
C ASP A 89 -9.78 -12.49 16.88
N MET A 90 -10.04 -11.63 15.89
CA MET A 90 -11.35 -11.45 15.29
C MET A 90 -11.82 -12.69 14.53
N MET A 91 -10.95 -13.32 13.73
CA MET A 91 -11.27 -14.58 13.05
C MET A 91 -11.60 -15.69 14.06
N ASP A 92 -10.84 -15.79 15.14
CA ASP A 92 -11.08 -16.77 16.18
C ASP A 92 -12.37 -16.50 16.94
N PHE A 93 -12.69 -15.23 17.22
CA PHE A 93 -13.97 -14.83 17.82
C PHE A 93 -15.16 -15.25 16.94
N ILE A 94 -15.12 -14.94 15.64
CA ILE A 94 -16.17 -15.32 14.67
C ILE A 94 -16.38 -16.84 14.66
N LYS A 95 -15.29 -17.62 14.61
CA LYS A 95 -15.34 -19.10 14.62
C LYS A 95 -15.89 -19.66 15.93
N ARG A 96 -15.41 -19.18 17.08
CA ARG A 96 -15.81 -19.68 18.41
C ARG A 96 -17.30 -19.47 18.69
N HIS A 97 -17.90 -18.42 18.14
CA HIS A 97 -19.31 -18.11 18.33
C HIS A 97 -20.20 -18.58 17.18
N ASP A 98 -19.65 -19.33 16.20
CA ASP A 98 -20.33 -19.77 14.97
C ASP A 98 -21.13 -18.63 14.32
N LEU A 99 -20.55 -17.43 14.27
CA LEU A 99 -21.22 -16.28 13.69
C LEU A 99 -21.37 -16.52 12.19
N ARG A 100 -22.61 -16.77 11.77
CA ARG A 100 -22.99 -16.97 10.37
C ARG A 100 -24.03 -15.95 9.99
N THR A 101 -23.92 -15.42 8.78
CA THR A 101 -25.04 -14.74 8.14
C THR A 101 -26.12 -15.79 7.86
N PRO A 102 -27.37 -15.61 8.31
CA PRO A 102 -28.46 -16.50 7.94
C PRO A 102 -28.57 -16.62 6.42
N ILE A 103 -28.71 -17.83 5.90
CA ILE A 103 -29.00 -18.04 4.48
C ILE A 103 -30.49 -17.74 4.29
N GLU A 104 -30.83 -16.56 3.75
CA GLU A 104 -32.18 -16.31 3.28
C GLU A 104 -32.42 -17.17 2.02
N GLN A 105 -33.36 -18.12 2.12
CA GLN A 105 -33.83 -18.86 0.95
C GLN A 105 -34.79 -17.95 0.19
N TYR A 106 -34.35 -17.45 -0.98
CA TYR A 106 -35.22 -16.78 -1.95
C TYR A 106 -36.09 -17.79 -2.71
#